data_AF-A0A258Q1G9-F1
#
_entry.id   AF-A0A258Q1G9-F1
#
_cell.length_a   1.000
_cell.length_b   1.000
_cell.length_c   1.000
_cell.angle_alpha   90.00
_cell.angle_beta   90.00
_cell.angle_gamma   90.00
#
_symmetry.space_group_name_H-M   'P 1'
#
loop_
_entity.id
_entity.type
_entity.pdbx_description
1 polymer ?
#
loop_
_entity_poly.entity_id
_entity_poly.type
_entity_poly.pdbx_seq_one_letter_code
_entity_poly.pdbx_strand_id
1 'polypeptide(L)'
;MSADLLKQKPKQTQTKDISLFSATALGIGGMMGAGLYSLLGLASSHAGTHVPLAFLVGAIAASFSVYSYAKLGAAFPSSGGGATFTVMSFGPGMISGGINIFQYIAYLIAAALYAAGFVE
;
A
#
# COMPACT_ATOMS: atom_id res chain seq x y z
N MET A 1 -47.91 24.16 8.73
CA MET A 1 -46.54 24.67 8.58
C MET A 1 -45.57 23.49 8.60
N SER A 2 -45.75 22.55 7.67
CA SER A 2 -44.97 21.30 7.55
C SER A 2 -44.95 20.90 6.07
N ALA A 3 -44.21 21.64 5.25
CA ALA A 3 -43.98 21.27 3.84
C ALA A 3 -42.53 21.48 3.38
N ASP A 4 -41.67 22.08 4.22
CA ASP A 4 -40.25 22.32 3.89
C ASP A 4 -39.29 21.20 4.36
N LEU A 5 -39.79 20.15 5.01
CA LEU A 5 -38.95 19.11 5.60
C LEU A 5 -38.62 17.95 4.62
N LEU A 6 -39.16 17.98 3.39
CA LEU A 6 -39.02 16.88 2.42
C LEU A 6 -38.21 17.25 1.16
N LYS A 7 -37.32 18.25 1.25
CA LYS A 7 -36.46 18.67 0.12
C LYS A 7 -34.96 18.65 0.41
N GLN A 8 -34.52 17.89 1.41
CA GLN A 8 -33.13 17.49 1.47
C GLN A 8 -32.91 16.30 0.52
N LYS A 9 -32.56 16.61 -0.74
CA LYS A 9 -31.90 15.64 -1.62
C LYS A 9 -30.70 15.09 -0.84
N PRO A 10 -30.53 13.76 -0.71
CA PRO A 10 -29.33 13.22 -0.10
C PRO A 10 -28.15 13.80 -0.86
N LYS A 11 -27.24 14.45 -0.13
CA LYS A 11 -25.99 14.99 -0.64
C LYS A 11 -25.30 13.82 -1.33
N GLN A 12 -25.45 13.73 -2.65
CA GLN A 12 -24.73 12.77 -3.46
C GLN A 12 -23.26 13.09 -3.23
N THR A 13 -22.62 12.29 -2.38
CA THR A 13 -21.18 12.27 -2.22
C THR A 13 -20.65 11.92 -3.59
N GLN A 14 -20.33 12.94 -4.39
CA GLN A 14 -19.60 12.75 -5.64
C GLN A 14 -18.33 12.03 -5.23
N THR A 15 -18.25 10.74 -5.55
CA THR A 15 -17.00 9.99 -5.52
C THR A 15 -16.08 10.72 -6.48
N LYS A 16 -15.25 11.61 -5.94
CA LYS A 16 -14.20 12.26 -6.70
C LYS A 16 -13.25 11.16 -7.13
N ASP A 17 -13.32 10.79 -8.40
CA ASP A 17 -12.38 9.85 -8.99
C ASP A 17 -10.97 10.44 -8.83
N ILE A 18 -10.09 9.65 -8.21
CA ILE A 18 -8.70 10.04 -8.02
C ILE A 18 -8.01 9.93 -9.38
N SER A 19 -7.43 11.03 -9.86
CA SER A 19 -6.62 11.02 -11.08
C SER A 19 -5.42 10.09 -10.90
N LEU A 20 -5.02 9.39 -11.97
CA LEU A 20 -3.88 8.46 -11.96
C LEU A 20 -2.63 9.10 -11.36
N PHE A 21 -2.35 10.35 -11.73
CA PHE A 21 -1.21 11.10 -11.18
C PHE A 21 -1.30 11.26 -9.66
N SER A 22 -2.48 11.62 -9.14
CA SER A 22 -2.71 11.78 -7.70
C SER A 22 -2.63 10.44 -6.97
N ALA A 23 -3.13 9.36 -7.57
CA ALA A 23 -3.04 8.01 -7.00
C ALA A 23 -1.60 7.51 -6.94
N THR A 24 -0.82 7.71 -8.01
CA THR A 24 0.61 7.35 -8.05
C THR A 24 1.42 8.19 -7.07
N ALA A 25 1.18 9.51 -7.01
CA ALA A 25 1.84 10.38 -6.03
C ALA A 25 1.54 9.96 -4.58
N LEU A 26 0.28 9.61 -4.29
CA LEU A 26 -0.11 9.08 -2.98
C LEU A 26 0.59 7.75 -2.66
N GLY A 27 0.71 6.85 -3.64
CA GLY A 27 1.43 5.60 -3.50
C GLY A 27 2.92 5.81 -3.19
N ILE A 28 3.60 6.68 -3.94
CA ILE A 28 5.01 7.02 -3.72
C ILE A 28 5.20 7.65 -2.34
N GLY A 29 4.35 8.61 -1.97
CA GLY A 29 4.38 9.26 -0.66
C GLY A 29 4.14 8.28 0.49
N GLY A 30 3.21 7.32 0.32
CA GLY A 30 2.91 6.31 1.33
C GLY A 30 4.03 5.28 1.53
N MET A 31 4.91 5.05 0.55
CA MET A 31 6.07 4.18 0.69
C MET A 31 7.26 4.86 1.40
N MET A 32 7.31 6.19 1.38
CA MET A 32 8.40 6.97 1.98
C MET A 32 8.22 7.07 3.50
N GLY A 33 8.68 6.05 4.22
CA GLY A 33 8.53 5.91 5.67
C GLY A 33 9.72 6.38 6.52
N ALA A 34 9.54 6.46 7.84
CA ALA A 34 10.60 6.71 8.84
C ALA A 34 11.87 5.87 8.60
N GLY A 35 11.69 4.60 8.21
CA GLY A 35 12.80 3.69 7.95
C GLY A 35 13.77 4.16 6.87
N LEU A 36 13.36 4.97 5.89
CA LEU A 36 14.30 5.50 4.90
C LEU A 36 15.33 6.45 5.53
N TYR A 37 14.95 7.18 6.57
CA TYR A 37 15.85 8.11 7.24
C TYR A 37 16.73 7.39 8.27
N SER A 38 16.15 6.48 9.05
CA SER A 38 16.88 5.73 10.08
C SER A 38 17.80 4.65 9.49
N LEU A 39 17.33 3.86 8.51
CA LEU A 39 18.15 2.80 7.90
C LEU A 39 19.21 3.34 6.96
N LEU A 40 19.02 4.50 6.32
CA LEU A 40 20.03 5.06 5.41
C LEU A 40 21.30 5.47 6.17
N GLY A 41 21.17 5.98 7.40
CA GLY A 41 22.30 6.28 8.28
C GLY A 41 23.10 5.01 8.62
N LEU A 42 22.41 3.94 9.02
CA LEU A 42 23.03 2.64 9.29
C LEU A 42 23.65 2.02 8.04
N ALA A 43 22.97 2.08 6.90
CA ALA A 43 23.47 1.60 5.62
C ALA A 43 24.72 2.36 5.19
N SER A 44 24.79 3.68 5.43
CA SER A 44 25.98 4.49 5.18
C SER A 44 27.16 4.08 6.06
N SER A 45 26.92 3.77 7.33
CA SER A 45 27.95 3.25 8.25
C SER A 45 28.55 1.92 7.76
N HIS A 46 27.73 1.02 7.22
CA HIS A 46 28.17 -0.31 6.79
C HIS A 46 28.68 -0.38 5.34
N ALA A 47 28.00 0.26 4.39
CA ALA A 47 28.30 0.17 2.96
C ALA A 47 29.08 1.39 2.42
N GLY A 48 29.17 2.48 3.20
CA GLY A 48 29.89 3.70 2.82
C GLY A 48 29.43 4.24 1.48
N THR A 49 30.36 4.39 0.54
CA THR A 49 30.10 4.93 -0.80
C THR A 49 29.30 3.99 -1.71
N HIS A 50 29.11 2.72 -1.31
CA HIS A 50 28.42 1.71 -2.12
C HIS A 50 26.91 1.63 -1.86
N VAL A 51 26.38 2.46 -0.97
CA VAL A 51 24.93 2.53 -0.67
C VAL A 51 24.07 2.68 -1.93
N PRO A 52 24.40 3.54 -2.92
CA PRO A 52 23.59 3.65 -4.14
C PRO A 52 23.54 2.35 -4.94
N LEU A 53 24.64 1.59 -4.96
CA LEU A 53 24.70 0.31 -5.67
C LEU A 53 23.82 -0.74 -4.99
N ALA A 54 23.85 -0.81 -3.65
CA ALA A 54 22.97 -1.68 -2.87
C ALA A 54 21.49 -1.34 -3.08
N PHE A 55 21.15 -0.04 -3.10
CA PHE A 55 19.79 0.41 -3.42
C PHE A 55 19.37 0.02 -4.83
N LEU A 56 20.26 0.08 -5.81
CA LEU A 56 19.97 -0.28 -7.20
C LEU A 56 19.66 -1.77 -7.33
N VAL A 57 20.42 -2.63 -6.65
CA VAL A 57 20.13 -4.07 -6.58
C VAL A 57 18.77 -4.32 -5.90
N GLY A 58 18.48 -3.62 -4.80
CA GLY A 58 17.18 -3.70 -4.12
C GLY A 58 16.02 -3.22 -5.01
N ALA A 59 16.23 -2.16 -5.79
CA ALA A 59 15.24 -1.63 -6.72
C ALA A 59 14.92 -2.61 -7.86
N ILE A 60 15.94 -3.31 -8.39
CA ILE A 60 15.74 -4.37 -9.39
C ILE A 60 14.89 -5.50 -8.78
N ALA A 61 15.21 -5.96 -7.57
CA ALA A 61 14.44 -6.99 -6.89
C ALA A 61 12.97 -6.55 -6.66
N ALA A 62 12.77 -5.32 -6.17
CA ALA A 62 11.44 -4.77 -5.95
C ALA A 62 10.63 -4.60 -7.25
N SER A 63 11.28 -4.30 -8.37
CA SER A 63 10.64 -4.10 -9.67
C SER A 63 9.89 -5.35 -10.16
N PHE A 64 10.39 -6.55 -9.86
CA PHE A 64 9.68 -7.80 -10.17
C PHE A 64 8.35 -7.90 -9.42
N SER A 65 8.34 -7.54 -8.13
CA SER A 65 7.11 -7.50 -7.32
C SER A 65 6.14 -6.44 -7.84
N VAL A 66 6.63 -5.24 -8.17
CA VAL A 66 5.82 -4.15 -8.74
C VAL A 66 5.18 -4.58 -10.04
N TYR A 67 5.93 -5.24 -10.93
CA TYR A 67 5.40 -5.73 -12.21
C TYR A 67 4.27 -6.76 -12.02
N SER A 68 4.46 -7.70 -11.08
CA SER A 68 3.43 -8.70 -10.75
C SER A 68 2.14 -8.02 -10.24
N TYR A 69 2.26 -7.10 -9.29
CA TYR A 69 1.10 -6.37 -8.75
C TYR A 69 0.44 -5.44 -9.78
N ALA A 70 1.22 -4.78 -10.64
CA ALA A 70 0.67 -3.95 -11.71
C ALA A 70 -0.18 -4.77 -12.70
N LYS A 71 0.28 -5.97 -13.06
CA LYS A 71 -0.46 -6.90 -13.92
C LYS A 71 -1.73 -7.43 -13.24
N LEU A 72 -1.66 -7.77 -11.95
CA LEU A 72 -2.85 -8.17 -11.20
C LEU A 72 -3.87 -7.04 -11.07
N GLY A 73 -3.42 -5.80 -10.78
CA GLY A 73 -4.31 -4.65 -10.70
C GLY A 73 -4.99 -4.30 -12.03
N ALA A 74 -4.29 -4.51 -13.15
CA ALA A 74 -4.88 -4.35 -14.48
C ALA A 74 -5.87 -5.48 -14.84
N ALA A 75 -5.60 -6.71 -14.39
CA ALA A 75 -6.48 -7.86 -14.65
C ALA A 75 -7.74 -7.84 -13.78
N PHE A 76 -7.65 -7.35 -12.54
CA PHE A 76 -8.73 -7.31 -11.57
C PHE A 76 -8.99 -5.87 -11.08
N PRO A 77 -9.82 -5.08 -11.78
CA PRO A 77 -10.16 -3.73 -11.36
C PRO A 77 -11.10 -3.78 -10.15
N SER A 78 -10.51 -3.88 -8.95
CA SER A 78 -11.24 -3.92 -7.68
C SER A 78 -10.66 -2.96 -6.64
N SER A 79 -11.54 -2.26 -5.93
CA SER A 79 -11.17 -1.31 -4.87
C SER A 79 -10.68 -1.97 -3.57
N GLY A 80 -10.65 -3.32 -3.49
CA GLY A 80 -10.30 -4.05 -2.27
C GLY A 80 -8.81 -4.44 -2.12
N GLY A 81 -7.96 -4.09 -3.09
CA GLY A 81 -6.50 -4.24 -2.99
C GLY A 81 -6.01 -5.69 -2.92
N GLY A 82 -4.82 -5.89 -2.31
CA GLY A 82 -4.12 -7.19 -2.27
C GLY A 82 -4.91 -8.33 -1.59
N ALA A 83 -5.75 -7.99 -0.62
CA ALA A 83 -6.65 -8.94 0.02
C ALA A 83 -7.67 -9.52 -0.97
N THR A 84 -8.27 -8.64 -1.78
CA THR A 84 -9.22 -9.03 -2.82
C THR A 84 -8.54 -9.75 -3.98
N PHE A 85 -7.31 -9.39 -4.34
CA PHE A 85 -6.52 -10.14 -5.33
C PHE A 85 -6.29 -11.59 -4.92
N THR A 86 -6.05 -11.84 -3.63
CA THR A 86 -5.92 -13.19 -3.08
C THR A 86 -7.22 -13.98 -3.19
N VAL A 87 -8.37 -13.36 -2.86
CA VAL A 87 -9.69 -13.99 -3.01
C VAL A 87 -10.04 -14.25 -4.47
N MET A 88 -9.70 -13.34 -5.38
CA MET A 88 -9.96 -13.50 -6.82
C MET A 88 -9.06 -14.56 -7.47
N SER A 89 -7.82 -14.71 -7.00
CA SER A 89 -6.86 -15.67 -7.57
C SER A 89 -7.07 -17.11 -7.06
N PHE A 90 -7.37 -17.28 -5.77
CA PHE A 90 -7.52 -18.60 -5.13
C PHE A 90 -8.98 -19.02 -4.90
N GLY A 91 -9.94 -18.14 -5.21
CA GLY A 91 -11.35 -18.33 -4.91
C GLY A 91 -11.71 -18.05 -3.43
N PRO A 92 -13.01 -17.86 -3.14
CA PRO A 92 -13.49 -17.76 -1.77
C PRO A 92 -13.36 -19.12 -1.08
N GLY A 93 -12.49 -19.19 -0.07
CA GLY A 93 -12.21 -20.43 0.65
C GLY A 93 -11.18 -20.27 1.77
N MET A 94 -10.91 -21.36 2.48
CA MET A 94 -10.04 -21.36 3.66
C MET A 94 -8.60 -20.96 3.36
N ILE A 95 -8.09 -21.24 2.15
CA ILE A 95 -6.75 -20.84 1.72
C ILE A 95 -6.66 -19.31 1.56
N SER A 96 -7.62 -18.70 0.86
CA SER A 96 -7.65 -17.25 0.71
C SER A 96 -7.87 -16.54 2.05
N GLY A 97 -8.75 -17.06 2.91
CA GLY A 97 -8.93 -16.56 4.28
C GLY A 97 -7.65 -16.65 5.11
N GLY A 98 -6.93 -17.78 5.02
CA GLY A 98 -5.65 -18.01 5.69
C GLY A 98 -4.55 -17.04 5.25
N ILE A 99 -4.43 -16.79 3.95
CA ILE A 99 -3.46 -15.82 3.42
C ILE A 99 -3.85 -14.39 3.83
N ASN A 100 -5.14 -14.06 3.84
CA ASN A 100 -5.62 -12.75 4.27
C ASN A 100 -5.36 -12.48 5.75
N ILE A 101 -5.57 -13.46 6.64
CA ILE A 101 -5.25 -13.28 8.07
C ILE A 101 -3.74 -13.15 8.29
N PHE A 102 -2.93 -13.92 7.55
CA PHE A 102 -1.47 -13.78 7.59
C PHE A 102 -1.03 -12.39 7.13
N GLN A 103 -1.60 -11.89 6.03
CA GLN A 103 -1.37 -10.53 5.53
C GLN A 103 -1.74 -9.47 6.59
N TYR A 104 -2.86 -9.66 7.28
CA TYR A 104 -3.31 -8.76 8.32
C TYR A 104 -2.33 -8.70 9.50
N ILE A 105 -1.86 -9.86 9.98
CA ILE A 105 -0.85 -9.94 11.04
C ILE A 105 0.46 -9.28 10.58
N ALA A 106 0.89 -9.52 9.35
CA ALA A 106 2.09 -8.88 8.79
C ALA A 106 1.97 -7.36 8.79
N TYR A 107 0.79 -6.81 8.48
CA TYR A 107 0.53 -5.36 8.55
C TYR A 107 0.58 -4.81 9.97
N LEU A 108 0.10 -5.55 10.98
CA LEU A 108 0.24 -5.15 12.38
C LEU A 108 1.71 -5.08 12.81
N ILE A 109 2.51 -6.08 12.42
CA ILE A 109 3.95 -6.10 12.71
C ILE A 109 4.65 -4.92 12.00
N ALA A 110 4.32 -4.68 10.72
CA ALA A 110 4.87 -3.56 9.97
C ALA A 110 4.51 -2.21 10.61
N ALA A 111 3.28 -2.05 11.08
CA ALA A 111 2.84 -0.84 11.79
C ALA A 111 3.60 -0.65 13.12
N ALA A 112 3.85 -1.73 13.87
CA ALA A 112 4.63 -1.67 15.10
C ALA A 112 6.11 -1.32 14.82
N LEU A 113 6.70 -1.89 13.77
CA LEU A 113 8.06 -1.55 13.33
C LEU A 113 8.16 -0.08 12.90
N TYR A 114 7.13 0.42 12.22
CA TYR A 114 7.05 1.82 11.83
C TYR A 114 7.02 2.75 13.05
N ALA A 115 6.22 2.41 14.05
CA ALA A 115 6.17 3.15 15.31
C ALA A 115 7.51 3.10 16.07
N ALA A 116 8.18 1.95 16.10
CA ALA A 116 9.50 1.81 16.69
C ALA A 116 10.54 2.68 15.96
N GLY A 117 10.52 2.72 14.63
CA GLY A 117 11.44 3.53 13.83
C GLY A 117 11.30 5.05 14.00
N PHE A 118 10.21 5.54 14.62
CA PHE A 118 10.06 6.96 14.98
C PHE A 118 10.51 7.31 16.39
N VAL A 119 10.70 6.31 17.27
CA VAL A 119 11.15 6.57 18.64
C VAL A 119 12.66 6.77 18.72
N GLU A 120 13.39 6.23 17.73
CA GLU A 120 14.83 6.37 17.51
C GLU A 120 15.15 7.66 16.74
#